data_AF-A0A1F4N5M0-F1
#
_entry.id   AF-A0A1F4N5M0-F1
#
_cell.length_a   1.000
_cell.length_b   1.000
_cell.length_c   1.000
_cell.angle_alpha   90.00
_cell.angle_beta   90.00
_cell.angle_gamma   90.00
#
_symmetry.space_group_name_H-M   'P 1'
#
loop_
_entity.id
_entity.type
_entity.pdbx_description
1 polymer ?
#
loop_
_entity_poly.entity_id
_entity_poly.type
_entity_poly.pdbx_seq_one_letter_code
_entity_poly.pdbx_strand_id
1 'polypeptide(L)'
;MRLTIPNQLTLLRILLTLVFLYYFIQAKPSHQLIASIVFILAALTDWYDGWYARRFGVITRWGQFMDPLADKFLVSSALIVFAVMDYVKGWMVGIIVGRDILVTIIRIYAINKGKPIVTSLLAKWKTFSQMAIILAILGYLNWLNFHGEGGIVYHASYFDLLGLAMLSVTVLTLISAILYSYENWGLIWRML
;
A
#
# COMPACT_ATOMS: atom_id res chain seq x y z
N MET A 1 -11.58 21.96 14.65
CA MET A 1 -12.16 20.67 14.17
C MET A 1 -12.11 19.69 15.33
N ARG A 2 -13.22 19.03 15.69
CA ARG A 2 -13.16 17.93 16.68
C ARG A 2 -12.54 16.71 15.99
N LEU A 3 -11.44 16.18 16.54
CA LEU A 3 -10.80 14.96 16.04
C LEU A 3 -11.75 13.78 16.27
N THR A 4 -12.15 13.11 15.20
CA THR A 4 -12.93 11.87 15.29
C THR A 4 -11.99 10.68 15.43
N ILE A 5 -12.51 9.57 15.97
CA ILE A 5 -11.72 8.32 16.15
C ILE A 5 -11.10 7.84 14.82
N PRO A 6 -11.82 7.83 13.68
CA PRO A 6 -11.21 7.49 12.39
C PRO A 6 -10.01 8.38 12.03
N ASN A 7 -10.13 9.70 12.23
CA ASN A 7 -9.04 10.63 11.90
C ASN A 7 -7.79 10.40 12.76
N GLN A 8 -7.96 10.01 14.02
CA GLN A 8 -6.85 9.66 14.91
C GLN A 8 -6.16 8.37 14.45
N LEU A 9 -6.92 7.38 13.97
CA LEU A 9 -6.39 6.14 13.43
C LEU A 9 -5.60 6.39 12.12
N THR A 10 -6.09 7.27 11.24
CA THR A 10 -5.36 7.69 10.03
C THR A 10 -4.01 8.32 10.37
N LEU A 11 -3.97 9.23 11.36
CA LEU A 11 -2.72 9.84 11.84
C LEU A 11 -1.78 8.81 12.48
N LEU A 12 -2.33 7.92 13.31
CA LEU A 12 -1.58 6.83 13.91
C LEU A 12 -0.95 5.95 12.84
N ARG A 13 -1.66 5.63 11.76
CA ARG A 13 -1.14 4.85 10.65
C ARG A 13 0.05 5.51 9.95
N ILE A 14 -0.02 6.82 9.73
CA ILE A 14 1.10 7.58 9.16
C ILE A 14 2.31 7.48 10.10
N LEU A 15 2.11 7.66 11.40
CA LEU A 15 3.17 7.52 12.40
C LEU A 15 3.77 6.11 12.42
N LEU A 16 2.91 5.07 12.44
CA LEU A 16 3.34 3.67 12.41
C LEU A 16 4.11 3.35 11.12
N THR A 17 3.74 3.95 9.98
CA THR A 17 4.47 3.79 8.72
C THR A 17 5.91 4.32 8.84
N LEU A 18 6.11 5.47 9.50
CA LEU A 18 7.45 6.03 9.74
C LEU A 18 8.25 5.14 10.69
N VAL A 19 7.62 4.62 11.74
CA VAL A 19 8.25 3.67 12.67
C VAL A 19 8.65 2.39 11.94
N PHE A 20 7.79 1.87 11.08
CA PHE A 20 8.09 0.72 10.21
C PHE A 20 9.36 0.98 9.37
N LEU A 21 9.42 2.12 8.67
CA LEU A 21 10.59 2.49 7.85
C LEU A 21 11.86 2.59 8.69
N TYR A 22 11.78 3.25 9.85
CA TYR A 22 12.91 3.43 10.76
C TYR A 22 13.51 2.10 11.21
N TYR A 23 12.68 1.12 11.58
CA TYR A 23 13.17 -0.19 11.99
C TYR A 23 13.64 -1.02 10.78
N PHE A 24 12.94 -0.97 9.65
CA PHE A 24 13.26 -1.80 8.50
C PHE A 24 14.61 -1.45 7.86
N ILE A 25 14.93 -0.16 7.73
CA ILE A 25 16.18 0.32 7.09
C ILE A 25 17.43 -0.10 7.85
N GLN A 26 17.33 -0.36 9.16
CA GLN A 26 18.48 -0.74 9.97
C GLN A 26 19.02 -2.14 9.65
N ALA A 27 18.32 -2.93 8.82
CA ALA A 27 18.77 -4.22 8.28
C ALA A 27 19.21 -5.26 9.34
N LYS A 28 18.75 -5.10 10.58
CA LYS A 28 19.01 -6.06 11.67
C LYS A 28 17.85 -7.05 11.77
N PRO A 29 18.11 -8.35 11.97
CA PRO A 29 17.07 -9.37 12.13
C PRO A 29 15.97 -9.00 13.14
N SER A 30 16.35 -8.55 14.33
CA SER A 30 15.41 -8.12 15.38
C SER A 30 14.59 -6.90 14.98
N HIS A 31 15.16 -5.99 14.20
CA HIS A 31 14.48 -4.77 13.76
C HIS A 31 13.53 -5.06 12.60
N GLN A 32 13.87 -5.99 11.70
CA GLN A 32 12.97 -6.44 10.63
C GLN A 32 11.73 -7.16 11.19
N LEU A 33 11.87 -7.90 12.29
CA LEU A 33 10.73 -8.47 13.02
C LEU A 33 9.83 -7.39 13.60
N ILE A 34 10.42 -6.40 14.30
CA ILE A 34 9.68 -5.26 14.85
C ILE A 34 8.96 -4.50 13.73
N ALA A 35 9.65 -4.22 12.63
CA ALA A 35 9.07 -3.55 11.46
C ALA A 35 7.86 -4.34 10.93
N SER A 36 7.97 -5.67 10.83
CA SER A 36 6.88 -6.52 10.35
C SER A 36 5.65 -6.47 11.26
N ILE A 37 5.86 -6.47 12.58
CA ILE A 37 4.77 -6.31 13.56
C ILE A 37 4.12 -4.92 13.42
N VAL A 38 4.93 -3.87 13.34
CA VAL A 38 4.45 -2.49 13.16
C VAL A 38 3.65 -2.34 11.87
N PHE A 39 4.10 -2.94 10.78
CA PHE A 39 3.39 -2.93 9.50
C PHE A 39 2.02 -3.61 9.61
N ILE A 40 1.94 -4.78 10.24
CA ILE A 40 0.67 -5.49 10.47
C ILE A 40 -0.28 -4.65 11.32
N LEU A 41 0.22 -4.03 12.40
CA LEU A 41 -0.59 -3.14 13.22
C LEU A 41 -1.11 -1.94 12.42
N ALA A 42 -0.27 -1.32 11.59
CA ALA A 42 -0.70 -0.23 10.72
C ALA A 42 -1.78 -0.67 9.71
N ALA A 43 -1.62 -1.84 9.09
CA ALA A 43 -2.63 -2.39 8.18
C ALA A 43 -3.95 -2.72 8.89
N LEU A 44 -3.90 -3.21 10.13
CA LEU A 44 -5.10 -3.47 10.93
C LEU A 44 -5.83 -2.18 11.32
N THR A 45 -5.11 -1.07 11.55
CA THR A 45 -5.76 0.22 11.84
C THR A 45 -6.61 0.71 10.67
N ASP A 46 -6.20 0.47 9.42
CA ASP A 46 -6.98 0.80 8.22
C ASP A 46 -8.28 0.00 8.11
N TRP A 47 -8.20 -1.29 8.40
CA TRP A 47 -9.41 -2.09 8.38
C TRP A 47 -10.39 -1.64 9.48
N TYR A 48 -9.87 -1.29 10.66
CA TYR A 48 -10.67 -0.89 11.81
C TYR A 48 -11.32 0.48 11.64
N ASP A 49 -10.60 1.50 11.14
CA ASP A 49 -11.20 2.82 10.92
C ASP A 49 -12.32 2.79 9.85
N GLY A 50 -12.13 2.04 8.77
CA GLY A 50 -13.15 1.85 7.74
C GLY A 50 -14.36 1.06 8.25
N TRP A 51 -14.16 0.09 9.15
CA TRP A 51 -15.26 -0.59 9.83
C TRP A 51 -16.03 0.35 10.77
N TYR A 52 -15.31 1.12 11.59
CA TYR A 52 -15.88 2.05 12.55
C TYR A 52 -16.69 3.15 11.86
N ALA A 53 -16.12 3.79 10.82
CA ALA A 53 -16.78 4.85 10.07
C ALA A 53 -18.08 4.37 9.41
N ARG A 54 -18.11 3.15 8.85
CA ARG A 54 -19.31 2.56 8.25
C ARG A 54 -20.38 2.21 9.28
N ARG A 55 -19.97 1.71 10.46
CA ARG A 55 -20.90 1.30 11.51
C ARG A 55 -21.55 2.48 12.23
N PHE A 56 -20.82 3.56 12.45
CA PHE A 56 -21.29 4.71 13.24
C PHE A 56 -21.64 5.94 12.39
N GLY A 57 -21.50 5.88 11.07
CA GLY A 57 -21.84 6.98 10.16
C GLY A 57 -20.98 8.23 10.34
N VAL A 58 -19.82 8.11 10.99
CA VAL A 58 -18.93 9.23 11.31
C VAL A 58 -18.00 9.48 10.12
N ILE A 59 -18.52 10.13 9.09
CA ILE A 59 -17.79 10.47 7.87
C ILE A 59 -17.43 11.96 7.90
N THR A 60 -16.13 12.28 7.87
CA THR A 60 -15.66 13.66 7.80
C THR A 60 -15.02 13.95 6.45
N ARG A 61 -15.14 15.18 5.94
CA ARG A 61 -14.44 15.60 4.69
C ARG A 61 -12.93 15.40 4.77
N TRP A 62 -12.36 15.62 5.96
CA TRP A 62 -10.93 15.45 6.19
C TRP A 62 -10.53 13.97 6.10
N GLY A 63 -11.28 13.06 6.75
CA GLY A 63 -11.05 11.61 6.66
C GLY A 63 -11.19 11.10 5.21
N GLN A 64 -12.26 11.50 4.51
CA GLN A 64 -12.45 11.12 3.10
C GLN A 64 -11.28 11.48 2.18
N PHE A 65 -10.55 12.55 2.50
CA PHE A 65 -9.36 12.98 1.77
C PHE A 65 -8.08 12.28 2.26
N MET A 66 -7.91 12.15 3.57
CA MET A 66 -6.70 11.61 4.19
C MET A 66 -6.61 10.09 4.15
N ASP A 67 -7.72 9.36 4.23
CA ASP A 67 -7.72 7.90 4.28
C ASP A 67 -7.12 7.28 3.00
N PRO A 68 -7.50 7.71 1.77
CA PRO A 68 -6.85 7.23 0.55
C PRO A 68 -5.36 7.57 0.49
N LEU A 69 -4.94 8.71 1.05
CA LEU A 69 -3.53 9.11 1.07
C LEU A 69 -2.72 8.27 2.06
N ALA A 70 -3.23 8.06 3.27
CA ALA A 70 -2.57 7.28 4.30
C ALA A 70 -2.47 5.78 3.92
N ASP A 71 -3.49 5.22 3.28
CA ASP A 71 -3.44 3.88 2.69
C ASP A 71 -2.29 3.75 1.68
N LYS A 72 -2.23 4.68 0.71
CA LYS A 72 -1.16 4.68 -0.29
C LYS A 72 0.20 4.98 0.32
N PHE A 73 0.28 5.76 1.38
CA PHE A 73 1.52 6.05 2.07
C PHE A 73 2.14 4.80 2.68
N LEU A 74 1.35 3.97 3.39
CA LEU A 74 1.84 2.72 3.99
C LEU A 74 2.36 1.74 2.94
N VAL A 75 1.53 1.42 1.94
CA VAL A 75 1.86 0.44 0.89
C VAL A 75 3.03 0.91 0.03
N SER A 76 3.04 2.19 -0.37
CA SER A 76 4.13 2.71 -1.21
C SER A 76 5.44 2.78 -0.45
N SER A 77 5.42 3.18 0.83
CA SER A 77 6.62 3.22 1.67
C SER A 77 7.25 1.83 1.82
N ALA A 78 6.44 0.79 2.04
CA ALA A 78 6.93 -0.58 2.11
C ALA A 78 7.57 -1.04 0.80
N LEU A 79 6.91 -0.82 -0.34
CA LEU A 79 7.48 -1.22 -1.63
C LEU A 79 8.73 -0.44 -1.99
N ILE A 80 8.78 0.86 -1.70
CA ILE A 80 9.95 1.71 -1.95
C ILE A 80 11.13 1.22 -1.12
N VAL A 81 10.94 0.96 0.19
CA VAL A 81 12.06 0.49 1.01
C VAL A 81 12.54 -0.89 0.57
N PHE A 82 11.65 -1.76 0.10
CA PHE A 82 12.06 -3.05 -0.48
C PHE A 82 12.88 -2.88 -1.76
N ALA A 83 12.55 -1.90 -2.61
CA ALA A 83 13.35 -1.60 -3.79
C ALA A 83 14.71 -1.00 -3.44
N VAL A 84 14.77 -0.09 -2.47
CA VAL A 84 16.02 0.53 -1.99
C VAL A 84 16.96 -0.51 -1.39
N MET A 85 16.42 -1.49 -0.70
CA MET A 85 17.16 -2.60 -0.08
C MET A 85 17.41 -3.78 -1.05
N ASP A 86 17.10 -3.61 -2.35
CA ASP A 86 17.20 -4.64 -3.40
C ASP A 86 16.46 -5.96 -3.11
N TYR A 87 15.39 -5.92 -2.32
CA TYR A 87 14.47 -7.06 -2.13
C TYR A 87 13.46 -7.18 -3.27
N VAL A 88 13.22 -6.10 -4.01
CA VAL A 88 12.34 -6.07 -5.19
C VAL A 88 12.97 -5.19 -6.27
N LYS A 89 12.76 -5.52 -7.54
CA LYS A 89 13.24 -4.68 -8.64
C LYS A 89 12.52 -3.33 -8.68
N GLY A 90 13.30 -2.24 -8.60
CA GLY A 90 12.77 -0.87 -8.50
C GLY A 90 11.83 -0.46 -9.64
N TRP A 91 11.99 -0.97 -10.85
CA TRP A 91 11.09 -0.67 -11.97
C TRP A 91 9.65 -1.16 -11.73
N MET A 92 9.49 -2.32 -11.07
CA MET A 92 8.17 -2.86 -10.69
C MET A 92 7.48 -1.94 -9.69
N VAL A 93 8.25 -1.50 -8.68
CA VAL A 93 7.78 -0.57 -7.64
C VAL A 93 7.43 0.78 -8.25
N GLY A 94 8.23 1.30 -9.18
CA GLY A 94 7.96 2.55 -9.88
C GLY A 94 6.61 2.53 -10.63
N ILE A 95 6.33 1.45 -11.37
CA ILE A 95 5.04 1.26 -12.04
C ILE A 95 3.89 1.21 -11.03
N ILE A 96 4.05 0.41 -9.98
CA ILE A 96 3.03 0.21 -8.96
C ILE A 96 2.68 1.53 -8.24
N VAL A 97 3.69 2.21 -7.71
CA VAL A 97 3.53 3.43 -6.90
C VAL A 97 3.07 4.58 -7.79
N GLY A 98 3.70 4.77 -8.95
CA GLY A 98 3.33 5.82 -9.89
C GLY A 98 1.86 5.72 -10.29
N ARG A 99 1.40 4.52 -10.65
CA ARG A 99 0.00 4.26 -10.97
C ARG A 99 -0.93 4.58 -9.79
N ASP A 100 -0.58 4.13 -8.59
CA ASP A 100 -1.46 4.31 -7.42
C ASP A 100 -1.60 5.76 -6.98
N ILE A 101 -0.53 6.55 -7.09
CA ILE A 101 -0.58 7.98 -6.85
C ILE A 101 -1.49 8.66 -7.91
N LEU A 102 -1.28 8.36 -9.19
CA LEU A 102 -2.08 8.93 -10.29
C LEU A 102 -3.58 8.64 -10.13
N VAL A 103 -3.96 7.39 -9.89
CA VAL A 103 -5.36 6.99 -9.71
C VAL A 103 -5.95 7.63 -8.45
N THR A 104 -5.18 7.77 -7.37
CA THR A 104 -5.63 8.44 -6.14
C THR A 104 -5.91 9.91 -6.38
N ILE A 105 -5.04 10.61 -7.11
CA ILE A 105 -5.24 12.02 -7.47
C ILE A 105 -6.52 12.20 -8.31
N ILE A 106 -6.70 11.37 -9.34
CA ILE A 106 -7.89 11.41 -10.20
C ILE A 106 -9.16 11.18 -9.36
N ARG A 107 -9.12 10.21 -8.44
CA ARG A 107 -10.25 9.90 -7.56
C ARG A 107 -10.59 11.09 -6.64
N ILE A 108 -9.59 11.69 -6.01
CA ILE A 108 -9.78 12.85 -5.14
C ILE A 108 -10.37 14.03 -5.92
N TYR A 109 -9.85 14.29 -7.12
CA TYR A 109 -10.37 15.33 -8.01
C TYR A 109 -11.85 15.10 -8.37
N ALA A 110 -12.20 13.87 -8.73
CA ALA A 110 -13.55 13.48 -9.08
C ALA A 110 -14.54 13.59 -7.91
N ILE A 111 -14.12 13.23 -6.69
CA ILE A 111 -14.88 13.41 -5.45
C ILE A 111 -15.18 14.89 -5.22
N ASN A 112 -14.18 15.77 -5.39
CA ASN A 112 -14.36 17.22 -5.23
C ASN A 112 -15.34 17.82 -6.26
N LYS A 113 -15.43 17.23 -7.46
CA LYS A 113 -16.39 17.61 -8.51
C LYS A 113 -17.77 16.97 -8.35
N GLY A 114 -18.01 16.19 -7.30
CA GLY A 114 -19.30 15.53 -7.04
C GLY A 114 -19.63 14.38 -7.99
N LYS A 115 -18.65 13.87 -8.75
CA LYS A 115 -18.80 12.76 -9.69
C LYS A 115 -17.91 11.59 -9.26
N PRO A 116 -18.29 10.83 -8.23
CA PRO A 116 -17.45 9.75 -7.72
C PRO A 116 -17.22 8.68 -8.79
N ILE A 117 -15.96 8.29 -8.94
CA ILE A 117 -15.55 7.27 -9.90
C ILE A 117 -15.92 5.89 -9.36
N VAL A 118 -16.62 5.09 -10.16
CA VAL A 118 -16.96 3.70 -9.84
C VAL A 118 -15.70 2.85 -9.89
N THR A 119 -15.53 1.98 -8.90
CA THR A 119 -14.34 1.10 -8.80
C THR A 119 -14.70 -0.30 -9.26
N SER A 120 -13.87 -0.87 -10.16
CA SER A 120 -14.04 -2.25 -10.62
C SER A 120 -13.58 -3.27 -9.56
N LEU A 121 -14.13 -4.49 -9.62
CA LEU A 121 -13.72 -5.61 -8.77
C LEU A 121 -12.21 -5.89 -8.88
N LEU A 122 -11.64 -5.67 -10.07
CA LEU A 122 -10.22 -5.88 -10.36
C LEU A 122 -9.32 -4.92 -9.57
N ALA A 123 -9.81 -3.70 -9.28
CA ALA A 123 -9.11 -2.75 -8.42
C ALA A 123 -9.02 -3.23 -6.96
N LYS A 124 -10.04 -3.97 -6.47
CA LYS A 124 -10.04 -4.57 -5.12
C LYS A 124 -9.07 -5.75 -5.03
N TRP A 125 -9.08 -6.63 -6.05
CA TRP A 125 -8.14 -7.74 -6.13
C TRP A 125 -6.68 -7.26 -6.17
N LYS A 126 -6.43 -6.16 -6.88
CA LYS A 126 -5.12 -5.52 -6.97
C LYS A 126 -4.61 -5.00 -5.63
N THR A 127 -5.45 -4.33 -4.83
CA THR A 127 -5.03 -3.88 -3.49
C THR A 127 -4.79 -5.06 -2.55
N PHE A 128 -5.64 -6.09 -2.63
CA PHE A 128 -5.45 -7.32 -1.84
C PHE A 128 -4.13 -8.01 -2.19
N SER A 129 -3.80 -8.17 -3.47
CA SER A 129 -2.57 -8.80 -3.91
C SER A 129 -1.32 -8.01 -3.48
N GLN A 130 -1.40 -6.68 -3.48
CA GLN A 130 -0.30 -5.82 -3.01
C GLN A 130 -0.05 -5.96 -1.51
N MET A 131 -1.12 -6.00 -0.71
CA MET A 131 -0.97 -6.23 0.73
C MET A 131 -0.41 -7.62 1.01
N ALA A 132 -0.91 -8.64 0.29
CA ALA A 132 -0.45 -10.02 0.42
C ALA A 132 1.03 -10.17 0.08
N ILE A 133 1.51 -9.55 -1.00
CA ILE A 133 2.93 -9.67 -1.38
C ILE A 133 3.85 -8.95 -0.40
N ILE A 134 3.43 -7.81 0.16
CA ILE A 134 4.22 -7.13 1.20
C ILE A 134 4.35 -8.03 2.43
N LEU A 135 3.25 -8.61 2.91
CA LEU A 135 3.27 -9.54 4.04
C LEU A 135 4.10 -10.80 3.74
N ALA A 136 4.03 -11.33 2.51
CA ALA A 136 4.84 -12.47 2.09
C ALA A 136 6.34 -12.14 2.08
N ILE A 137 6.74 -10.97 1.57
CA ILE A 137 8.13 -10.51 1.59
C ILE A 137 8.61 -10.37 3.04
N LEU A 138 7.86 -9.68 3.89
CA LEU A 138 8.20 -9.52 5.31
C LEU A 138 8.32 -10.87 6.01
N GLY A 139 7.37 -11.78 5.81
CA GLY A 139 7.39 -13.12 6.39
C GLY A 139 8.59 -13.94 5.93
N TYR A 140 8.91 -13.90 4.63
CA TYR A 140 10.05 -14.60 4.06
C TYR A 140 11.39 -14.07 4.60
N LEU A 141 11.56 -12.75 4.69
CA LEU A 141 12.76 -12.13 5.26
C LEU A 141 12.94 -12.51 6.73
N ASN A 142 11.87 -12.50 7.52
CA ASN A 142 11.95 -12.98 8.90
C ASN A 142 12.29 -14.47 8.98
N TRP A 143 11.67 -15.30 8.15
CA TRP A 143 11.97 -16.73 8.11
C TRP A 143 13.45 -17.00 7.83
N LEU A 144 14.02 -16.32 6.83
CA LEU A 144 15.46 -16.37 6.53
C LEU A 144 16.32 -15.93 7.71
N ASN A 145 15.94 -14.85 8.40
CA ASN A 145 16.66 -14.36 9.56
C ASN A 145 16.66 -15.34 10.75
N PHE A 146 15.58 -16.11 10.92
CA PHE A 146 15.46 -17.09 12.01
C PHE A 146 16.19 -18.40 11.72
N HIS A 147 16.27 -18.82 10.45
CA HIS A 147 16.83 -20.13 10.07
C HIS A 147 18.22 -20.04 9.43
N GLY A 148 18.64 -18.85 8.98
CA GLY A 148 19.97 -18.63 8.44
C GLY A 148 20.99 -18.44 9.55
N GLU A 149 22.07 -19.21 9.52
CA GLU A 149 23.27 -18.91 10.32
C GLU A 149 23.92 -17.63 9.77
N GLY A 150 23.49 -16.47 10.29
CA GLY A 150 24.07 -15.17 9.94
C GLY A 150 23.46 -14.52 8.70
N GLY A 151 22.41 -13.72 8.91
CA GLY A 151 22.06 -12.56 8.09
C GLY A 151 22.11 -12.76 6.58
N ILE A 152 21.49 -13.82 6.04
CA ILE A 152 21.38 -14.01 4.59
C ILE A 152 20.63 -12.81 4.01
N VAL A 153 21.34 -11.96 3.28
CA VAL A 153 20.76 -10.83 2.57
C VAL A 153 20.15 -11.37 1.28
N TYR A 154 18.82 -11.53 1.29
CA TYR A 154 18.07 -11.80 0.07
C TYR A 154 18.26 -10.67 -0.93
N HIS A 155 18.53 -11.00 -2.19
CA HIS A 155 18.61 -10.05 -3.29
C HIS A 155 17.55 -10.43 -4.33
N ALA A 156 16.92 -9.43 -4.92
CA ALA A 156 15.83 -9.63 -5.86
C ALA A 156 16.30 -10.43 -7.07
N SER A 157 15.71 -11.61 -7.29
CA SER A 157 15.78 -12.33 -8.56
C SER A 157 14.46 -12.22 -9.31
N TYR A 158 14.50 -12.47 -10.63
CA TYR A 158 13.27 -12.65 -11.41
C TYR A 158 12.77 -14.10 -11.36
N PHE A 159 13.67 -15.03 -11.05
CA PHE A 159 13.44 -16.46 -11.16
C PHE A 159 13.07 -17.12 -9.83
N ASP A 160 13.11 -16.37 -8.72
CA ASP A 160 12.57 -16.84 -7.45
C ASP A 160 11.06 -16.59 -7.36
N LEU A 161 10.45 -17.31 -6.41
CA LEU A 161 8.99 -17.27 -6.21
C LEU A 161 8.51 -15.85 -5.90
N LEU A 162 9.28 -15.07 -5.13
CA LEU A 162 8.93 -13.70 -4.77
C LEU A 162 9.03 -12.75 -5.97
N GLY A 163 10.04 -12.90 -6.83
CA GLY A 163 10.18 -12.15 -8.07
C GLY A 163 9.03 -12.41 -9.04
N LEU A 164 8.65 -13.67 -9.23
CA LEU A 164 7.49 -14.04 -10.05
C LEU A 164 6.17 -13.50 -9.47
N ALA A 165 6.01 -13.59 -8.15
CA ALA A 165 4.84 -13.04 -7.47
C ALA A 165 4.77 -11.51 -7.60
N MET A 166 5.88 -10.79 -7.39
CA MET A 166 5.95 -9.35 -7.62
C MET A 166 5.68 -8.96 -9.09
N LEU A 167 6.16 -9.75 -10.05
CA LEU A 167 5.88 -9.54 -11.46
C LEU A 167 4.38 -9.71 -11.75
N SER A 168 3.74 -10.74 -11.19
CA SER A 168 2.29 -10.94 -11.32
C SER A 168 1.47 -9.78 -10.75
N VAL A 169 1.87 -9.23 -9.59
CA VAL A 169 1.23 -8.05 -8.98
C VAL A 169 1.44 -6.81 -9.85
N THR A 170 2.61 -6.68 -10.47
CA THR A 170 2.92 -5.57 -11.40
C THR A 170 2.04 -5.65 -12.64
N VAL A 171 1.91 -6.84 -13.25
CA VAL A 171 1.02 -7.08 -14.40
C VAL A 171 -0.43 -6.80 -14.04
N LEU A 172 -0.91 -7.30 -12.89
CA LEU A 172 -2.26 -7.01 -12.40
C LEU A 172 -2.49 -5.51 -12.20
N THR A 173 -1.46 -4.79 -11.73
CA THR A 173 -1.52 -3.33 -11.57
C THR A 173 -1.67 -2.61 -12.89
N LEU A 174 -0.96 -3.05 -13.93
CA LEU A 174 -1.09 -2.51 -15.28
C LEU A 174 -2.46 -2.80 -15.89
N ILE A 175 -2.94 -4.04 -15.80
CA ILE A 175 -4.28 -4.43 -16.27
C ILE A 175 -5.35 -3.59 -15.57
N SER A 176 -5.24 -3.43 -14.25
CA SER A 176 -6.13 -2.58 -13.47
C SER A 176 -6.06 -1.11 -13.88
N ALA A 177 -4.90 -0.61 -14.30
CA ALA A 177 -4.75 0.76 -14.77
C ALA A 177 -5.43 0.99 -16.13
N ILE A 178 -5.26 0.05 -17.06
CA ILE A 178 -5.87 0.11 -18.39
C ILE A 178 -7.40 0.07 -18.26
N LEU A 179 -7.93 -0.88 -17.50
CA LEU A 179 -9.38 -1.00 -17.27
C LEU A 179 -9.96 0.24 -16.61
N TYR A 180 -9.29 0.76 -15.57
CA TYR A 180 -9.74 1.98 -14.90
C TYR A 180 -9.81 3.17 -15.86
N SER A 181 -8.79 3.32 -16.70
CA SER A 181 -8.72 4.40 -17.69
C SER A 181 -9.79 4.24 -18.77
N TYR A 182 -10.05 3.02 -19.22
CA TYR A 182 -11.09 2.72 -20.21
C TYR A 182 -12.50 2.99 -19.68
N GLU A 183 -12.83 2.46 -18.49
CA GLU A 183 -14.15 2.62 -17.86
C GLU A 183 -14.47 4.10 -17.54
N ASN A 184 -13.45 4.90 -17.23
CA ASN A 184 -13.62 6.28 -16.79
C ASN A 184 -13.17 7.31 -17.82
N TRP A 185 -12.82 6.90 -19.04
CA TRP A 185 -12.26 7.77 -20.07
C TRP A 185 -13.13 9.01 -20.33
N GLY A 186 -14.44 8.78 -20.51
CA GLY A 186 -15.41 9.86 -20.76
C GLY A 186 -15.65 10.78 -19.56
N LEU A 187 -15.41 10.31 -18.33
CA LEU A 187 -15.49 11.15 -17.12
C LEU A 187 -14.22 11.99 -16.95
N ILE A 188 -13.04 11.38 -17.17
CA ILE A 188 -11.73 12.04 -17.07
C ILE A 188 -11.63 13.16 -18.12
N TRP A 189 -12.05 12.90 -19.37
CA TRP A 189 -12.01 13.91 -20.43
C TRP A 189 -12.96 15.10 -20.19
N ARG A 190 -14.06 14.90 -19.46
CA ARG A 190 -15.00 15.97 -19.08
C ARG A 190 -14.54 16.78 -17.85
N MET A 191 -13.45 16.36 -17.22
CA MET A 191 -12.90 16.95 -15.99
C MET A 191 -11.64 17.78 -16.24
N LEU A 192 -10.90 17.48 -17.31
CA LEU A 192 -9.80 18.28 -17.88
C LEU A 192 -10.36 19.43 -18.72
#